data_AF-A0A6M3JCV3-F1
#
_entry.id   AF-A0A6M3JCV3-F1
#
_cell.length_a   1.000
_cell.length_b   1.000
_cell.length_c   1.000
_cell.angle_alpha   90.00
_cell.angle_beta   90.00
_cell.angle_gamma   90.00
#
_symmetry.space_group_name_H-M   'P 1'
#
loop_
_entity.id
_entity.type
_entity.pdbx_description
1 polymer ?
#
loop_
_entity_poly.entity_id
_entity_poly.type
_entity_poly.pdbx_seq_one_letter_code
_entity_poly.pdbx_strand_id
1 'polypeptide(L)'
;MATQEQYERWKDFAVRMAKTCFKGRRRPIWRDILARVENFFDLLEYNEDVVCVVDWDNSNPYPEGHRYYRKTYKYPCWHCHGTKKPDCMYGCEDGQIYNYAAPLCIGDMCSELSESWNPYYWEDISDEQFEKRDEQFCDPVKCCIRAGLDMAVEPSEGVIGFMAGDIRRMYPEGVPDWITGGADHRWSYWMKDELNGTFAEMPNTARLIL
;
A
#
# COMPACT_ATOMS: atom_id res chain seq x y z
N MET A 1 -2.96 3.20 11.77
CA MET A 1 -3.02 1.73 11.89
C MET A 1 -4.28 1.30 11.20
N ALA A 2 -4.18 0.44 10.19
CA ALA A 2 -5.34 -0.09 9.52
C ALA A 2 -6.16 -0.96 10.48
N THR A 3 -7.48 -0.74 10.55
CA THR A 3 -8.38 -1.68 11.22
C THR A 3 -8.55 -2.94 10.37
N GLN A 4 -9.06 -4.03 10.96
CA GLN A 4 -9.37 -5.24 10.18
C GLN A 4 -10.33 -4.92 9.02
N GLU A 5 -11.30 -4.04 9.24
CA GLU A 5 -12.23 -3.64 8.19
C GLU A 5 -11.54 -2.88 7.04
N GLN A 6 -10.61 -1.97 7.36
CA GLN A 6 -9.80 -1.28 6.34
C GLN A 6 -8.93 -2.28 5.57
N TYR A 7 -8.35 -3.25 6.26
CA TYR A 7 -7.59 -4.31 5.63
C TYR A 7 -8.41 -5.15 4.65
N GLU A 8 -9.62 -5.60 5.03
CA GLU A 8 -10.50 -6.37 4.14
C GLU A 8 -10.90 -5.54 2.90
N ARG A 9 -11.19 -4.25 3.08
CA ARG A 9 -11.53 -3.33 1.98
C ARG A 9 -10.33 -3.14 1.03
N TRP A 10 -9.13 -3.01 1.59
CA TRP A 10 -7.89 -2.90 0.82
C TRP A 10 -7.69 -4.14 -0.06
N LYS A 11 -7.76 -5.33 0.56
CA LYS A 11 -7.62 -6.61 -0.12
C LYS A 11 -8.69 -6.80 -1.20
N ASP A 12 -9.95 -6.52 -0.88
CA ASP A 12 -11.08 -6.62 -1.82
C ASP A 12 -10.86 -5.74 -3.06
N PHE A 13 -10.53 -4.45 -2.87
CA PHE A 13 -10.31 -3.53 -3.98
C PHE A 13 -9.16 -3.98 -4.87
N ALA A 14 -8.00 -4.27 -4.28
CA ALA A 14 -6.79 -4.66 -4.99
C ALA A 14 -7.00 -5.95 -5.81
N VAL A 15 -7.64 -6.96 -5.22
CA VAL A 15 -7.94 -8.24 -5.87
C VAL A 15 -8.94 -8.06 -7.01
N ARG A 16 -9.97 -7.23 -6.83
CA ARG A 16 -10.95 -6.94 -7.89
C ARG A 16 -10.30 -6.20 -9.05
N MET A 17 -9.46 -5.21 -8.76
CA MET A 17 -8.72 -4.48 -9.78
C MET A 17 -7.84 -5.43 -10.61
N ALA A 18 -7.11 -6.34 -9.96
CA ALA A 18 -6.32 -7.36 -10.64
C ALA A 18 -7.17 -8.23 -11.59
N LYS A 19 -8.36 -8.65 -11.15
CA LYS A 19 -9.30 -9.49 -11.92
C LYS A 19 -9.94 -8.79 -13.11
N THR A 20 -10.16 -7.47 -13.02
CA THR A 20 -10.97 -6.74 -14.01
C THR A 20 -10.12 -5.83 -14.90
N CYS A 21 -9.34 -4.93 -14.33
CA CYS A 21 -8.63 -3.87 -15.06
C CYS A 21 -7.51 -4.43 -15.92
N PHE A 22 -6.93 -5.57 -15.52
CA PHE A 22 -5.82 -6.20 -16.24
C PHE A 22 -6.22 -7.42 -17.07
N LYS A 23 -7.52 -7.76 -17.16
CA LYS A 23 -8.01 -8.99 -17.83
C LYS A 23 -7.53 -9.15 -19.29
N GLY A 24 -7.34 -8.04 -20.00
CA GLY A 24 -6.83 -8.02 -21.38
C GLY A 24 -5.30 -7.98 -21.54
N ARG A 25 -4.55 -7.85 -20.43
CA ARG A 25 -3.09 -7.72 -20.46
C ARG A 25 -2.44 -9.06 -20.83
N ARG A 26 -1.41 -8.99 -21.67
CA ARG A 26 -0.67 -10.17 -22.14
C ARG A 26 0.55 -10.53 -21.30
N ARG A 27 1.23 -9.54 -20.69
CA ARG A 27 2.46 -9.73 -19.91
C ARG A 27 2.58 -8.69 -18.78
N PRO A 28 2.67 -9.11 -17.51
CA PRO A 28 2.24 -10.43 -17.02
C PRO A 28 0.77 -10.66 -17.35
N ILE A 29 0.35 -11.94 -17.44
CA ILE A 29 -1.08 -12.23 -17.61
C ILE A 29 -1.82 -11.87 -16.32
N TRP A 30 -3.10 -11.54 -16.42
CA TRP A 30 -3.89 -11.08 -15.26
C TRP A 30 -3.89 -12.09 -14.09
N ARG A 31 -3.77 -13.39 -14.38
CA ARG A 31 -3.68 -14.44 -13.33
C ARG A 31 -2.38 -14.33 -12.52
N ASP A 32 -1.28 -13.98 -13.17
CA ASP A 32 0.00 -13.77 -12.48
C ASP A 32 -0.07 -12.51 -11.62
N ILE A 33 -0.70 -11.45 -12.12
CA ILE A 33 -0.93 -10.22 -11.34
C ILE A 33 -1.77 -10.55 -10.11
N LEU A 34 -2.90 -11.24 -10.30
CA LEU A 34 -3.77 -11.64 -9.20
C LEU A 34 -3.02 -12.46 -8.16
N ALA A 35 -2.29 -13.49 -8.58
CA ALA A 35 -1.55 -14.36 -7.67
C ALA A 35 -0.50 -13.58 -6.85
N ARG A 36 0.16 -12.58 -7.45
CA ARG A 36 1.14 -11.72 -6.75
C ARG A 36 0.47 -10.76 -5.77
N VAL A 37 -0.68 -10.18 -6.15
CA VAL A 37 -1.49 -9.36 -5.25
C VAL A 37 -1.95 -10.19 -4.06
N GLU A 38 -2.50 -11.39 -4.28
CA GLU A 38 -2.91 -12.29 -3.20
C GLU A 38 -1.73 -12.69 -2.31
N ASN A 39 -0.58 -13.05 -2.90
CA ASN A 39 0.63 -13.37 -2.15
C ASN A 39 1.13 -12.22 -1.27
N PHE A 40 1.04 -10.97 -1.74
CA PHE A 40 1.40 -9.81 -0.92
C PHE A 40 0.54 -9.72 0.35
N PHE A 41 -0.78 -9.91 0.23
CA PHE A 41 -1.68 -9.91 1.38
C PHE A 41 -1.44 -11.10 2.32
N ASP A 42 -1.15 -12.29 1.76
CA ASP A 42 -0.82 -13.46 2.57
C ASP A 42 0.46 -13.24 3.40
N LEU A 43 1.46 -12.53 2.85
CA LEU A 43 2.68 -12.16 3.57
C LEU A 43 2.41 -11.15 4.69
N LEU A 44 1.58 -10.13 4.44
CA LEU A 44 1.18 -9.17 5.47
C LEU A 44 0.47 -9.86 6.65
N GLU A 45 -0.45 -10.78 6.36
CA GLU A 45 -1.15 -11.57 7.37
C GLU A 45 -0.18 -12.49 8.13
N TYR A 46 0.68 -13.21 7.40
CA TYR A 46 1.65 -14.13 8.00
C TYR A 46 2.63 -13.43 8.94
N ASN A 47 3.07 -12.23 8.57
CA ASN A 47 4.00 -11.42 9.36
C ASN A 47 3.34 -10.61 10.48
N GLU A 48 2.00 -10.58 10.51
CA GLU A 48 1.21 -9.73 11.40
C GLU A 48 1.49 -8.23 11.19
N ASP A 49 1.91 -7.84 9.98
CA ASP A 49 2.34 -6.47 9.63
C ASP A 49 1.18 -5.49 9.46
N VAL A 50 -0.05 -6.00 9.27
CA VAL A 50 -1.26 -5.18 9.02
C VAL A 50 -1.45 -4.09 10.07
N VAL A 51 -1.17 -4.39 11.34
CA VAL A 51 -1.32 -3.43 12.45
C VAL A 51 -0.34 -2.26 12.37
N CYS A 52 0.79 -2.45 11.68
CA CYS A 52 1.83 -1.46 11.51
C CYS A 52 1.58 -0.54 10.31
N VAL A 53 0.68 -0.92 9.39
CA VAL A 53 0.42 -0.15 8.17
C VAL A 53 -0.18 1.22 8.52
N VAL A 54 0.44 2.26 7.98
CA VAL A 54 -0.03 3.65 8.05
C VAL A 54 -0.48 4.10 6.66
N ASP A 55 0.44 4.08 5.71
CA ASP A 55 0.19 4.42 4.31
C ASP A 55 1.26 3.72 3.42
N TRP A 56 1.42 4.19 2.18
CA TRP A 56 2.37 3.61 1.24
C TRP A 56 3.83 3.78 1.66
N ASP A 57 4.20 4.93 2.21
CA ASP A 57 5.58 5.32 2.52
C ASP A 57 5.90 5.27 4.02
N ASN A 58 4.90 5.05 4.87
CA ASN A 58 5.05 5.04 6.32
C ASN A 58 4.56 3.75 6.97
N SER A 59 5.22 3.37 8.05
CA SER A 59 4.79 2.29 8.94
C SER A 59 5.05 2.65 10.39
N ASN A 60 4.12 2.27 11.25
CA ASN A 60 4.33 2.34 12.68
C ASN A 60 5.27 1.22 13.12
N PRO A 61 5.99 1.40 14.22
CA PRO A 61 6.68 0.29 14.83
C PRO A 61 5.74 -0.81 15.28
N TYR A 62 6.29 -2.02 15.43
CA TYR A 62 5.54 -3.11 16.03
C TYR A 62 5.05 -2.74 17.44
N PRO A 63 3.83 -3.13 17.84
CA PRO A 63 3.34 -2.90 19.19
C PRO A 63 4.12 -3.73 20.23
N GLU A 64 4.15 -3.27 21.48
CA GLU A 64 4.77 -4.04 22.57
C GLU A 64 4.08 -5.41 22.72
N GLY A 65 4.88 -6.47 22.85
CA GLY A 65 4.40 -7.85 22.86
C GLY A 65 4.34 -8.53 21.49
N HIS A 66 4.52 -7.79 20.40
CA HIS A 66 4.63 -8.38 19.06
C HIS A 66 5.91 -9.24 18.93
N ARG A 67 5.87 -10.31 18.13
CA ARG A 67 7.00 -11.26 17.98
C ARG A 67 8.27 -10.62 17.41
N TYR A 68 8.13 -9.55 16.63
CA TYR A 68 9.23 -8.77 16.06
C TYR A 68 9.54 -7.47 16.81
N TYR A 69 8.87 -7.23 17.94
CA TYR A 69 9.16 -6.07 18.78
C TYR A 69 10.57 -6.16 19.38
N ARG A 70 11.42 -5.19 19.05
CA ARG A 70 12.75 -5.03 19.66
C ARG A 70 13.01 -3.58 20.04
N LYS A 71 13.62 -3.39 21.20
CA LYS A 71 14.19 -2.12 21.66
C LYS A 71 15.68 -2.11 21.28
N THR A 72 16.12 -1.16 20.46
CA THR A 72 17.54 -1.07 20.04
C THR A 72 18.22 0.19 20.55
N TYR A 73 19.56 0.17 20.64
CA TYR A 73 20.39 1.30 21.06
C TYR A 73 20.98 2.01 19.83
N LYS A 74 20.99 3.35 19.81
CA LYS A 74 21.66 4.14 18.76
C LYS A 74 23.05 4.59 19.25
N TYR A 75 24.13 4.11 18.64
CA TYR A 75 25.52 4.61 18.88
C TYR A 75 25.74 5.98 18.20
N PRO A 76 26.67 6.87 18.67
CA PRO A 76 27.93 6.61 19.39
C PRO A 76 28.04 7.16 20.84
N CYS A 77 26.95 7.34 21.58
CA CYS A 77 27.03 7.87 22.94
C CYS A 77 27.61 6.91 24.00
N TRP A 78 27.96 5.67 23.63
CA TRP A 78 28.46 4.65 24.54
C TRP A 78 29.98 4.52 24.52
N HIS A 79 30.62 5.03 25.58
CA HIS A 79 31.68 4.26 26.24
C HIS A 79 31.01 3.50 27.40
N CYS A 80 31.32 2.20 27.46
CA CYS A 80 30.93 1.21 28.45
C CYS A 80 30.50 1.76 29.83
N HIS A 81 29.40 1.21 30.37
CA HIS A 81 28.85 1.36 31.74
C HIS A 81 27.60 2.23 31.96
N GLY A 82 26.75 2.45 30.96
CA GLY A 82 25.34 2.84 31.21
C GLY A 82 25.11 4.20 31.89
N THR A 83 26.11 5.09 31.88
CA THR A 83 26.01 6.43 32.46
C THR A 83 25.81 7.46 31.33
N LYS A 84 24.76 8.28 31.43
CA LYS A 84 24.51 9.40 30.50
C LYS A 84 25.72 10.35 30.46
N LYS A 85 26.23 10.64 29.27
CA LYS A 85 27.24 11.69 29.07
C LYS A 85 26.62 13.06 29.41
N PRO A 86 27.26 13.88 30.27
CA PRO A 86 26.74 15.20 30.65
C PRO A 86 26.51 16.16 29.46
N ASP A 87 27.21 15.93 28.35
CA ASP A 87 27.22 16.73 27.13
C ASP A 87 26.43 16.07 25.97
N CYS A 88 25.51 15.14 26.26
CA CYS A 88 24.67 14.53 25.24
C CYS A 88 23.74 15.58 24.59
N MET A 89 24.14 16.08 23.43
CA MET A 89 23.38 17.05 22.62
C MET A 89 22.01 16.54 22.14
N TYR A 90 21.72 15.24 22.29
CA TYR A 90 20.50 14.59 21.81
C TYR A 90 19.44 14.34 22.89
N GLY A 91 19.70 14.73 24.14
CA GLY A 91 18.67 14.69 25.20
C GLY A 91 18.24 13.29 25.65
N CYS A 92 19.02 12.23 25.39
CA CYS A 92 18.63 10.85 25.74
C CYS A 92 18.34 10.67 27.24
N GLU A 93 17.29 9.94 27.58
CA GLU A 93 17.10 9.35 28.92
C GLU A 93 17.96 8.08 29.00
N ASP A 94 18.85 8.01 30.00
CA ASP A 94 19.69 6.83 30.33
C ASP A 94 20.44 6.16 29.15
N GLY A 95 20.82 6.93 28.13
CA GLY A 95 21.62 6.42 27.00
C GLY A 95 20.83 5.55 25.99
N GLN A 96 19.50 5.52 26.07
CA GLN A 96 18.63 4.84 25.13
C GLN A 96 17.97 5.85 24.16
N ILE A 97 17.99 5.55 22.86
CA ILE A 97 17.09 6.15 21.87
C ILE A 97 16.25 4.99 21.36
N TYR A 98 14.93 5.07 21.52
CA TYR A 98 13.99 4.01 21.14
C TYR A 98 13.83 3.95 19.62
N ASN A 99 14.76 3.27 18.94
CA ASN A 99 14.49 2.78 17.59
C ASN A 99 13.77 1.43 17.74
N TYR A 100 12.44 1.50 17.74
CA TYR A 100 11.58 0.34 17.67
C TYR A 100 11.78 -0.35 16.31
N ALA A 101 11.77 -1.69 16.25
CA ALA A 101 11.62 -2.34 14.95
C ALA A 101 10.29 -1.89 14.32
N ALA A 102 10.40 -1.31 13.14
CA ALA A 102 9.27 -1.11 12.24
C ALA A 102 9.41 -2.10 11.08
N PRO A 103 8.30 -2.61 10.53
CA PRO A 103 8.34 -3.22 9.22
C PRO A 103 8.71 -2.17 8.17
N LEU A 104 9.05 -2.63 6.97
CA LEU A 104 9.16 -1.78 5.79
C LEU A 104 7.80 -1.11 5.51
N CYS A 105 7.81 0.08 4.89
CA CYS A 105 6.58 0.64 4.34
C CYS A 105 6.08 -0.22 3.17
N ILE A 106 4.83 -0.03 2.75
CA ILE A 106 4.24 -0.86 1.69
C ILE A 106 4.99 -0.70 0.36
N GLY A 107 5.47 0.51 0.04
CA GLY A 107 6.29 0.78 -1.13
C GLY A 107 7.61 0.01 -1.10
N ASP A 108 8.29 -0.01 0.05
CA ASP A 108 9.53 -0.76 0.25
C ASP A 108 9.28 -2.28 0.20
N MET A 109 8.21 -2.78 0.82
CA MET A 109 7.82 -4.20 0.73
C MET A 109 7.56 -4.62 -0.71
N CYS A 110 6.84 -3.80 -1.47
CA CYS A 110 6.59 -4.05 -2.90
C CYS A 110 7.89 -4.03 -3.71
N SER A 111 8.86 -3.21 -3.31
CA SER A 111 10.17 -3.14 -3.96
C SER A 111 11.01 -4.37 -3.65
N GLU A 112 11.01 -4.87 -2.42
CA GLU A 112 11.66 -6.14 -2.06
C GLU A 112 11.02 -7.33 -2.79
N LEU A 113 9.68 -7.35 -2.86
CA LEU A 113 8.97 -8.41 -3.58
C LEU A 113 9.14 -8.31 -5.10
N SER A 114 9.42 -7.12 -5.64
CA SER A 114 9.65 -6.90 -7.06
C SER A 114 10.79 -7.77 -7.59
N GLU A 115 11.79 -8.05 -6.75
CA GLU A 115 12.93 -8.91 -7.09
C GLU A 115 12.49 -10.35 -7.38
N SER A 116 11.49 -10.83 -6.63
CA SER A 116 10.90 -12.16 -6.83
C SER A 116 9.88 -12.21 -7.96
N TRP A 117 9.24 -11.06 -8.25
CA TRP A 117 8.20 -10.94 -9.27
C TRP A 117 8.77 -10.71 -10.67
N ASN A 118 9.94 -10.08 -10.78
CA ASN A 118 10.61 -9.89 -12.05
C ASN A 118 11.43 -11.15 -12.39
N PRO A 119 11.01 -11.97 -13.38
CA PRO A 119 11.73 -13.20 -13.72
C PRO A 119 13.14 -12.94 -14.26
N TYR A 120 13.47 -11.69 -14.54
CA TYR A 120 14.75 -11.24 -15.09
C TYR A 120 15.64 -10.54 -14.04
N TYR A 121 15.24 -10.49 -12.77
CA TYR A 121 15.98 -9.74 -11.73
C TYR A 121 17.45 -10.19 -11.63
N TRP A 122 17.71 -11.49 -11.75
CA TRP A 122 19.05 -12.08 -11.64
C TRP A 122 19.82 -12.16 -12.98
N GLU A 123 19.27 -11.61 -14.05
CA GLU A 123 19.96 -11.56 -15.34
C GLU A 123 20.95 -10.39 -15.39
N ASP A 124 22.06 -10.58 -16.11
CA ASP A 124 23.02 -9.53 -16.39
C ASP A 124 22.45 -8.60 -17.48
N ILE A 125 21.57 -7.68 -17.05
CA ILE A 125 20.89 -6.69 -17.88
C ILE A 125 21.27 -5.28 -17.43
N SER A 126 21.15 -4.30 -18.33
CA SER A 126 21.39 -2.90 -17.95
C SER A 126 20.29 -2.37 -17.02
N ASP A 127 20.60 -1.33 -16.24
CA ASP A 127 19.62 -0.65 -15.38
C ASP A 127 18.38 -0.18 -16.17
N GLU A 128 18.57 0.36 -17.36
CA GLU A 128 17.45 0.76 -18.24
C GLU A 128 16.58 -0.43 -18.66
N GLN A 129 17.19 -1.59 -18.92
CA GLN A 129 16.43 -2.81 -19.21
C GLN A 129 15.71 -3.30 -17.97
N PHE A 130 16.35 -3.22 -16.81
CA PHE A 130 15.76 -3.58 -15.53
C PHE A 130 14.52 -2.75 -15.22
N GLU A 131 14.61 -1.42 -15.29
CA GLU A 131 13.50 -0.49 -15.07
C GLU A 131 12.32 -0.80 -16.00
N LYS A 132 12.56 -0.98 -17.30
CA LYS A 132 11.52 -1.38 -18.26
C LYS A 132 10.85 -2.71 -17.92
N ARG A 133 11.59 -3.64 -17.31
CA ARG A 133 11.04 -4.93 -16.87
C ARG A 133 10.26 -4.77 -15.57
N ASP A 134 10.75 -3.99 -14.63
CA ASP A 134 10.02 -3.68 -13.40
C ASP A 134 8.68 -3.00 -13.72
N GLU A 135 8.68 -1.99 -14.58
CA GLU A 135 7.46 -1.35 -15.09
C GLU A 135 6.51 -2.35 -15.77
N GLN A 136 7.08 -3.30 -16.51
CA GLN A 136 6.28 -4.30 -17.20
C GLN A 136 5.63 -5.30 -16.24
N PHE A 137 6.35 -5.77 -15.23
CA PHE A 137 5.99 -6.93 -14.42
C PHE A 137 5.50 -6.60 -13.00
N CYS A 138 5.96 -5.52 -12.42
CA CYS A 138 5.72 -5.14 -11.03
C CYS A 138 4.71 -4.01 -10.92
N ASP A 139 4.72 -3.01 -11.83
CA ASP A 139 3.77 -1.89 -11.77
C ASP A 139 2.30 -2.32 -11.74
N PRO A 140 1.84 -3.32 -12.51
CA PRO A 140 0.44 -3.75 -12.40
C PRO A 140 0.07 -4.24 -11.00
N VAL A 141 1.01 -4.88 -10.30
CA VAL A 141 0.84 -5.39 -8.93
C VAL A 141 0.88 -4.22 -7.95
N LYS A 142 1.92 -3.38 -8.02
CA LYS A 142 2.08 -2.16 -7.21
C LYS A 142 0.86 -1.25 -7.33
N CYS A 143 0.34 -1.08 -8.56
CA CYS A 143 -0.86 -0.31 -8.85
C CYS A 143 -2.11 -0.86 -8.16
N CYS A 144 -2.33 -2.19 -8.19
CA CYS A 144 -3.45 -2.79 -7.46
C CYS A 144 -3.35 -2.58 -5.95
N ILE A 145 -2.15 -2.79 -5.40
CA ILE A 145 -1.88 -2.68 -3.96
C ILE A 145 -2.04 -1.24 -3.49
N ARG A 146 -1.36 -0.28 -4.14
CA ARG A 146 -1.46 1.15 -3.83
C ARG A 146 -2.89 1.65 -3.96
N ALA A 147 -3.55 1.35 -5.08
CA ALA A 147 -4.93 1.80 -5.30
C ALA A 147 -5.88 1.26 -4.22
N GLY A 148 -5.75 -0.01 -3.85
CA GLY A 148 -6.58 -0.54 -2.77
C GLY A 148 -6.27 0.08 -1.41
N LEU A 149 -5.01 0.42 -1.13
CA LEU A 149 -4.60 1.02 0.15
C LEU A 149 -5.20 2.41 0.27
N ASP A 150 -5.03 3.21 -0.78
CA ASP A 150 -5.56 4.57 -0.87
C ASP A 150 -7.08 4.56 -0.78
N MET A 151 -7.76 3.57 -1.35
CA MET A 151 -9.21 3.47 -1.24
C MET A 151 -9.72 3.03 0.14
N ALA A 152 -8.87 2.39 0.95
CA ALA A 152 -9.30 1.75 2.19
C ALA A 152 -8.85 2.47 3.46
N VAL A 153 -7.77 3.25 3.42
CA VAL A 153 -7.13 3.87 4.59
C VAL A 153 -7.19 5.39 4.51
N GLU A 154 -7.36 6.05 5.67
CA GLU A 154 -7.32 7.52 5.79
C GLU A 154 -6.02 7.97 6.49
N PRO A 155 -5.41 9.10 6.07
CA PRO A 155 -5.81 9.93 4.94
C PRO A 155 -5.48 9.26 3.58
N SER A 156 -6.43 9.30 2.66
CA SER A 156 -6.22 8.87 1.28
C SER A 156 -5.69 10.04 0.45
N GLU A 157 -4.61 9.83 -0.30
CA GLU A 157 -4.16 10.80 -1.32
C GLU A 157 -4.96 10.69 -2.62
N GLY A 158 -5.81 9.67 -2.69
CA GLY A 158 -6.67 9.38 -3.81
C GLY A 158 -5.99 8.64 -4.95
N VAL A 159 -6.79 7.89 -5.72
CA VAL A 159 -6.34 7.17 -6.91
C VAL A 159 -6.86 7.82 -8.19
N ILE A 160 -5.93 8.39 -8.96
CA ILE A 160 -6.23 8.94 -10.28
C ILE A 160 -6.25 7.83 -11.32
N GLY A 161 -7.22 7.89 -12.24
CA GLY A 161 -7.16 7.15 -13.51
C GLY A 161 -8.24 6.08 -13.70
N PHE A 162 -9.17 5.95 -12.77
CA PHE A 162 -10.35 5.11 -12.97
C PHE A 162 -11.45 5.87 -13.69
N MET A 163 -12.24 5.16 -14.48
CA MET A 163 -13.55 5.61 -14.92
C MET A 163 -14.66 5.00 -14.06
N ALA A 164 -15.82 5.65 -13.98
CA ALA A 164 -17.00 5.08 -13.32
C ALA A 164 -17.35 3.68 -13.84
N GLY A 165 -17.15 3.46 -15.15
CA GLY A 165 -17.33 2.15 -15.77
C GLY A 165 -16.34 1.09 -15.28
N ASP A 166 -15.14 1.47 -14.84
CA ASP A 166 -14.13 0.53 -14.32
C ASP A 166 -14.54 0.02 -12.94
N ILE A 167 -14.96 0.93 -12.05
CA ILE A 167 -15.46 0.59 -10.72
C ILE A 167 -16.72 -0.28 -10.81
N ARG A 168 -17.67 0.03 -11.71
CA ARG A 168 -18.85 -0.83 -11.92
C ARG A 168 -18.48 -2.22 -12.43
N ARG A 169 -17.42 -2.35 -13.24
CA ARG A 169 -16.93 -3.67 -13.67
C ARG A 169 -16.24 -4.43 -12.53
N MET A 170 -15.61 -3.74 -11.60
CA MET A 170 -15.05 -4.33 -10.36
C MET A 170 -16.14 -4.84 -9.41
N TYR A 171 -17.30 -4.18 -9.39
CA TYR A 171 -18.42 -4.48 -8.50
C TYR A 171 -19.74 -4.68 -9.28
N PRO A 172 -19.85 -5.76 -10.08
CA PRO A 172 -21.07 -6.04 -10.85
C PRO A 172 -22.31 -6.25 -9.97
N GLU A 173 -22.13 -6.60 -8.70
CA GLU A 173 -23.18 -6.76 -7.70
C GLU A 173 -23.70 -5.43 -7.12
N GLY A 174 -23.01 -4.32 -7.41
CA GLY A 174 -23.27 -3.00 -6.82
C GLY A 174 -22.03 -2.45 -6.11
N VAL A 175 -21.75 -1.16 -6.33
CA VAL A 175 -20.57 -0.50 -5.75
C VAL A 175 -20.80 -0.27 -4.24
N PRO A 176 -19.91 -0.76 -3.36
CA PRO A 176 -20.04 -0.55 -1.93
C PRO A 176 -20.00 0.92 -1.50
N ASP A 177 -20.73 1.24 -0.44
CA ASP A 177 -20.80 2.61 0.11
C ASP A 177 -19.43 3.14 0.54
N TRP A 178 -18.51 2.27 0.99
CA TRP A 178 -17.16 2.71 1.37
C TRP A 178 -16.32 3.19 0.18
N ILE A 179 -16.64 2.78 -1.06
CA ILE A 179 -16.01 3.29 -2.29
C ILE A 179 -16.65 4.61 -2.71
N THR A 180 -17.96 4.76 -2.54
CA THR A 180 -18.70 5.97 -2.89
C THR A 180 -18.79 6.98 -1.74
N GLY A 181 -18.12 6.69 -0.62
CA GLY A 181 -18.01 7.55 0.56
C GLY A 181 -19.24 7.51 1.48
N GLY A 182 -20.32 6.89 1.03
CA GLY A 182 -21.61 6.87 1.71
C GLY A 182 -22.28 8.25 1.70
N ALA A 183 -23.15 8.50 2.70
CA ALA A 183 -23.81 9.80 2.90
C ALA A 183 -22.82 10.92 3.32
N ASP A 184 -21.69 10.54 3.90
CA ASP A 184 -20.59 11.46 4.16
C ASP A 184 -19.84 11.70 2.85
N HIS A 185 -20.12 12.86 2.28
CA HIS A 185 -19.65 13.49 1.05
C HIS A 185 -18.11 13.50 0.79
N ARG A 186 -17.37 12.45 1.13
CA ARG A 186 -15.91 12.30 0.98
C ARG A 186 -15.42 12.47 -0.46
N TRP A 187 -16.28 12.20 -1.43
CA TRP A 187 -16.01 12.40 -2.87
C TRP A 187 -16.60 13.67 -3.46
N SER A 188 -17.36 14.43 -2.66
CA SER A 188 -18.15 15.57 -3.15
C SER A 188 -17.31 16.77 -3.57
N TYR A 189 -16.04 16.85 -3.19
CA TYR A 189 -15.18 17.96 -3.60
C TYR A 189 -14.54 17.73 -4.98
N TRP A 190 -14.40 16.47 -5.43
CA TRP A 190 -13.71 16.13 -6.69
C TRP A 190 -14.66 15.83 -7.85
N MET A 191 -15.93 15.52 -7.56
CA MET A 191 -16.98 15.31 -8.57
C MET A 191 -17.76 16.59 -8.95
N LYS A 192 -17.54 17.71 -8.23
CA LYS A 192 -18.40 18.91 -8.30
C LYS A 192 -18.25 19.73 -9.58
N ASP A 193 -17.10 19.69 -10.24
CA ASP A 193 -16.83 20.65 -11.31
C ASP A 193 -17.26 20.18 -12.71
N GLU A 194 -17.61 18.90 -12.92
CA GLU A 194 -17.98 18.41 -14.26
C GLU A 194 -19.28 17.60 -14.36
N LEU A 195 -19.85 17.08 -13.27
CA LEU A 195 -21.07 16.25 -13.33
C LEU A 195 -21.99 16.49 -12.12
N ASN A 196 -23.09 17.21 -12.34
CA ASN A 196 -24.21 17.23 -11.39
C ASN A 196 -24.87 15.84 -11.37
N GLY A 197 -24.70 15.07 -10.28
CA GLY A 197 -25.36 13.77 -10.13
C GLY A 197 -24.72 12.85 -9.07
N THR A 198 -25.39 11.74 -8.78
CA THR A 198 -24.87 10.64 -7.95
C THR A 198 -23.91 9.76 -8.77
N PHE A 199 -23.06 8.97 -8.09
CA PHE A 199 -22.20 7.99 -8.76
C PHE A 199 -22.99 7.04 -9.68
N ALA A 200 -24.24 6.70 -9.31
CA ALA A 200 -25.12 5.85 -10.12
C ALA A 200 -25.48 6.47 -11.48
N GLU A 201 -25.54 7.80 -11.57
CA GLU A 201 -25.96 8.54 -12.77
C GLU A 201 -24.80 8.86 -13.72
N MET A 202 -23.55 8.67 -13.28
CA MET A 202 -22.37 9.02 -14.06
C MET A 202 -22.23 8.16 -15.33
N PRO A 203 -21.85 8.74 -16.48
CA PRO A 203 -21.53 7.94 -17.66
C PRO A 203 -20.31 7.06 -17.39
N ASN A 204 -20.23 5.90 -18.05
CA ASN A 204 -19.10 4.96 -17.87
C ASN A 204 -17.74 5.58 -18.19
N THR A 205 -17.69 6.67 -18.97
CA THR A 205 -16.49 7.40 -19.37
C THR A 205 -16.11 8.53 -18.41
N ALA A 206 -16.92 8.81 -17.39
CA ALA A 206 -16.60 9.80 -16.37
C ALA A 206 -15.31 9.39 -15.66
N ARG A 207 -14.29 10.24 -15.71
CA ARG A 207 -13.06 10.03 -14.96
C ARG A 207 -13.31 10.30 -13.49
N LEU A 208 -12.78 9.44 -12.66
CA LEU A 208 -12.78 9.57 -11.23
C LEU A 208 -11.39 10.03 -10.82
N ILE A 209 -11.38 11.05 -9.97
CA ILE A 209 -10.29 11.32 -9.06
C ILE A 209 -10.79 10.70 -7.76
N LEU A 210 -10.47 9.41 -7.62
CA LEU A 210 -10.67 8.71 -6.35
C LEU A 210 -9.55 9.10 -5.39
#